data_AF-A0A969L527-F1
#
_entry.id   AF-A0A969L527-F1
#
_cell.length_a   1.000
_cell.length_b   1.000
_cell.length_c   1.000
_cell.angle_alpha   90.00
_cell.angle_beta   90.00
_cell.angle_gamma   90.00
#
_symmetry.space_group_name_H-M   'P 1'
#
loop_
_entity.id
_entity.type
_entity.pdbx_description
1 polymer ?
#
loop_
_entity_poly.entity_id
_entity_poly.type
_entity_poly.pdbx_seq_one_letter_code
_entity_poly.pdbx_strand_id
1 'polypeptide(L)' 'MNGPYFRGRSGGKHFYVGLAEGIKYSHPDLRGKRIFEQLEALDLMEEFMAGTTPFGLPYSFSDYELENQNEH' A
#
# COMPACT_ATOMS: atom_id res chain seq x y z
N MET A 1 -10.87 -9.01 -1.05
CA MET A 1 -10.19 -7.93 -1.79
C MET A 1 -9.51 -8.52 -3.01
N ASN A 2 -9.85 -8.04 -4.20
CA ASN A 2 -9.15 -8.33 -5.46
C ASN A 2 -8.43 -7.05 -5.89
N GLY A 3 -7.21 -7.16 -6.42
CA GLY A 3 -6.40 -6.00 -6.82
C GLY A 3 -4.90 -6.29 -6.74
N PRO A 4 -4.04 -5.32 -7.09
CA PRO A 4 -2.60 -5.46 -6.98
C PRO A 4 -2.18 -5.58 -5.51
N TYR A 5 -1.17 -6.41 -5.29
CA TYR A 5 -0.60 -6.71 -3.98
C TYR A 5 0.86 -7.08 -4.13
N PHE A 6 1.62 -6.94 -3.05
CA PHE A 6 2.91 -7.61 -2.90
C PHE A 6 2.79 -8.77 -1.91
N ARG A 7 3.69 -9.75 -2.03
CA ARG A 7 3.78 -10.84 -1.05
C ARG A 7 4.94 -10.55 -0.10
N GLY A 8 4.65 -10.43 1.19
CA GLY A 8 5.64 -10.14 2.20
C GLY A 8 6.58 -11.33 2.47
N ARG A 9 7.65 -11.10 3.22
CA ARG A 9 8.59 -12.13 3.71
C ARG A 9 7.86 -13.28 4.41
N SER A 10 6.82 -12.97 5.19
CA SER A 10 5.96 -13.96 5.85
C SER A 10 5.15 -14.85 4.90
N GLY A 11 5.10 -14.51 3.62
CA GLY A 11 4.20 -15.13 2.63
C GLY A 11 2.80 -14.49 2.59
N GLY A 12 2.52 -13.55 3.51
CA GLY A 12 1.28 -12.77 3.57
C GLY A 12 1.10 -11.87 2.34
N LYS A 13 -0.16 -11.60 1.98
CA LYS A 13 -0.49 -10.69 0.88
C LYS A 13 -0.84 -9.32 1.43
N HIS A 14 -0.15 -8.29 0.96
CA HIS A 14 -0.42 -6.89 1.30
C HIS A 14 -1.04 -6.20 0.09
N PHE A 15 -2.37 -6.07 0.11
CA PHE A 15 -3.12 -5.46 -0.99
C PHE A 15 -3.02 -3.94 -0.96
N TYR A 16 -2.74 -3.32 -2.10
CA TYR A 16 -2.46 -1.88 -2.18
C TYR A 16 -3.63 -1.03 -1.70
N VAL A 17 -4.87 -1.46 -1.95
CA VAL A 17 -6.07 -0.78 -1.41
C VAL A 17 -6.08 -0.75 0.13
N GLY A 18 -5.71 -1.85 0.79
CA GLY A 18 -5.65 -1.90 2.25
C GLY A 18 -4.49 -1.06 2.80
N LEU A 19 -3.37 -0.99 2.07
CA LEU A 19 -2.26 -0.10 2.42
C LEU A 19 -2.65 1.37 2.23
N ALA A 20 -3.38 1.70 1.17
CA ALA A 20 -3.90 3.04 0.91
C ALA A 20 -4.84 3.49 2.03
N GLU A 21 -5.76 2.62 2.47
CA GLU A 21 -6.61 2.87 3.64
C GLU A 21 -5.78 3.05 4.91
N GLY A 22 -4.78 2.20 5.14
CA GLY A 22 -3.87 2.30 6.28
C GLY A 22 -3.17 3.66 6.36
N ILE A 23 -2.62 4.14 5.24
CA ILE A 23 -2.03 5.47 5.12
C ILE A 23 -3.07 6.57 5.33
N LYS A 24 -4.24 6.47 4.68
CA LYS A 24 -5.31 7.48 4.80
C LYS A 24 -5.73 7.73 6.25
N TYR A 25 -5.84 6.68 7.06
CA TYR A 25 -6.35 6.78 8.43
C TYR A 25 -5.24 6.97 9.48
N SER A 26 -4.05 6.39 9.28
CA SER A 26 -2.99 6.38 10.30
C SER A 26 -1.88 7.39 10.05
N HIS A 27 -1.60 7.70 8.78
CA HIS A 27 -0.51 8.59 8.36
C HIS A 27 -0.95 9.51 7.19
N PRO A 28 -1.99 10.34 7.39
CA PRO A 28 -2.60 11.12 6.30
C PRO A 28 -1.64 12.13 5.65
N ASP A 29 -0.58 12.55 6.35
CA ASP A 29 0.49 13.41 5.87
C ASP A 29 1.40 12.74 4.82
N LEU A 30 1.40 11.40 4.79
CA LEU A 30 2.14 10.60 3.81
C LEU A 30 1.34 10.28 2.54
N ARG A 31 0.10 10.76 2.43
CA ARG A 31 -0.70 10.57 1.22
C ARG A 31 -0.02 11.22 0.01
N GLY A 32 0.12 10.47 -1.07
CA GLY A 32 0.82 10.92 -2.29
C GLY A 32 2.35 11.01 -2.15
N LYS A 33 2.94 10.56 -1.04
CA LYS A 33 4.39 10.40 -0.87
C LYS A 33 4.88 9.09 -1.45
N ARG A 34 6.20 8.88 -1.48
CA ARG A 34 6.79 7.70 -2.11
C ARG A 34 6.37 6.45 -1.37
N ILE A 35 6.18 5.36 -2.12
CA ILE A 35 5.78 4.05 -1.60
C ILE A 35 6.69 3.56 -0.46
N PHE A 36 7.99 3.84 -0.51
CA PHE A 36 8.93 3.44 0.54
C PHE A 36 8.70 4.20 1.86
N GLU A 37 8.38 5.49 1.82
CA GLU A 37 8.06 6.28 3.01
C GLU A 37 6.77 5.75 3.67
N GLN A 38 5.80 5.37 2.84
CA GLN A 38 4.54 4.77 3.29
C GLN A 38 4.73 3.37 3.88
N LEU A 39 5.61 2.55 3.29
CA LEU A 39 5.96 1.22 3.81
C LEU A 39 6.66 1.30 5.16
N GLU A 40 7.56 2.27 5.35
CA GLU A 40 8.24 2.49 6.63
C GLU A 40 7.25 2.89 7.72
N ALA A 41 6.33 3.81 7.41
CA ALA A 41 5.30 4.23 8.37
C ALA A 41 4.34 3.10 8.78
N LEU A 42 4.06 2.17 7.86
CA LEU A 42 3.22 0.99 8.15
C LEU A 42 4.00 -0.18 8.78
N ASP A 43 5.29 -0.03 9.07
CA ASP A 43 6.17 -1.10 9.56
C ASP A 43 6.20 -2.34 8.62
N LEU A 44 6.13 -2.09 7.31
CA LEU A 44 6.10 -3.13 6.26
C LEU A 44 7.35 -3.14 5.37
N MET A 45 8.35 -2.29 5.67
CA MET A 45 9.55 -2.19 4.86
C MET A 45 10.30 -3.53 4.77
N GLU A 46 10.48 -4.23 5.89
CA GLU A 46 11.17 -5.53 5.92
C GLU A 46 10.36 -6.61 5.18
N GLU A 47 9.04 -6.66 5.42
CA GLU A 47 8.14 -7.59 4.72
C GLU A 47 8.23 -7.39 3.21
N PHE A 48 8.28 -6.14 2.75
CA PHE A 48 8.39 -5.79 1.35
C PHE A 48 9.75 -6.17 0.74
N MET A 49 10.86 -5.77 1.39
CA MET A 49 12.21 -5.97 0.85
C MET A 49 12.65 -7.43 0.83
N ALA A 50 12.24 -8.23 1.82
CA ALA A 50 12.52 -9.66 1.89
C ALA A 50 11.39 -10.52 1.29
N GLY A 51 10.36 -9.88 0.75
CA GLY A 51 9.24 -10.53 0.07
C GLY A 51 9.45 -10.68 -1.44
N THR A 52 8.34 -10.81 -2.17
CA THR A 52 8.30 -10.78 -3.63
C THR A 52 7.77 -9.43 -4.09
N THR A 53 8.69 -8.60 -4.59
CA THR A 53 8.37 -7.30 -5.17
C THR A 53 7.73 -7.45 -6.55
N PRO A 54 6.52 -6.95 -6.77
CA PRO A 54 5.89 -6.97 -8.09
C PRO A 54 6.57 -5.99 -9.05
N PHE A 55 6.58 -6.32 -10.34
CA PHE A 55 6.98 -5.39 -11.39
C PHE A 55 5.95 -4.26 -11.52
N GLY A 56 6.43 -3.03 -11.72
CA GLY A 56 5.55 -1.87 -11.90
C GLY A 56 4.93 -1.38 -10.60
N LEU A 57 5.74 -1.20 -9.55
CA LEU A 57 5.30 -0.55 -8.31
C LEU A 57 4.73 0.84 -8.61
N PRO A 58 3.62 1.23 -7.97
CA PRO A 58 3.13 2.58 -8.06
C PRO A 58 4.07 3.54 -7.34
N TYR A 59 3.93 4.83 -7.64
CA TYR A 59 4.66 5.86 -6.90
C TYR A 59 4.18 5.95 -5.45
N SER A 60 2.87 5.81 -5.22
CA SER A 60 2.19 5.95 -3.92
C SER A 60 1.06 4.91 -3.81
N PHE A 61 0.83 4.35 -2.62
CA PHE A 61 -0.36 3.51 -2.39
C PHE A 61 -1.65 4.33 -2.44
N SER A 62 -1.60 5.63 -2.16
CA SER A 62 -2.78 6.51 -2.22
C SER A 62 -3.46 6.51 -3.60
N ASP A 63 -2.75 6.11 -4.66
CA ASP A 63 -3.30 5.96 -6.01
C ASP A 63 -4.36 4.84 -6.09
N TYR A 64 -4.44 3.99 -5.07
CA TYR A 64 -5.40 2.89 -4.91
C TYR A 64 -6.43 3.16 -3.82
N GLU A 65 -6.52 4.38 -3.30
CA GLU A 65 -7.68 4.78 -2.52
C GLU A 65 -8.91 4.56 -3.41
N LEU A 66 -9.86 3.72 -2.96
CA LEU A 66 -11.14 3.65 -3.62
C LEU A 66 -11.76 5.05 -3.49
N GLU A 67 -11.78 5.82 -4.57
CA GLU A 67 -12.80 6.85 -4.69
C GLU A 67 -14.12 6.14 -4.45
N ASN A 68 -14.86 6.57 -3.44
CA ASN A 68 -16.20 6.07 -3.19
C ASN A 68 -17.01 6.27 -4.47
N GLN A 69 -17.04 5.29 -5.38
CA GLN A 69 -17.98 5.21 -6.49
C GLN A 69 -19.36 4.82 -5.95
N ASN A 70 -19.87 5.56 -4.97
CA ASN A 70 -21.23 5.51 -4.47
C ASN A 70 -21.55 6.84 -3.75
N GLU A 71 -21.50 7.95 -4.50
CA GLU A 71 -22.38 9.09 -4.25
C GLU A 71 -22.96 9.54 -5.59
N HIS A 72 -24.10 8.92 -5.97
CA HIS A 72 -25.33 9.51 -6.54
C HIS A 72 -26.10 8.53 -7.43
#